data_AF-A0A1B2R8A6-F1
#
_entry.id   AF-A0A1B2R8A6-F1
#
_cell.length_a   1.000
_cell.length_b   1.000
_cell.length_c   1.000
_cell.angle_alpha   90.00
_cell.angle_beta   90.00
_cell.angle_gamma   90.00
#
_symmetry.space_group_name_H-M   'P 1'
#
loop_
_entity.id
_entity.type
_entity.pdbx_description
1 polymer ?
#
loop_
_entity_poly.entity_id
_entity_poly.type
_entity_poly.pdbx_seq_one_letter_code
_entity_poly.pdbx_strand_id
1 'polypeptide(L)'
;MSESAISPVHDTSWQEGMAESGDARIRRGRPDWTDAVFFLLLAVGAGYALTRFAGSMDYYEKVILSGAVLVLTWMGWLWRPLRRLMIAVALASGLAVMLYGNDLAHAEDVFFLKYLLSSQSAILWMSALFVLATVCYWLGLFSPTAAWLGTALTWGAVFAGVTGMLVRWREGHMMGPDLGHIPVSNLYEVFVLFSLITALFYLYYERRYATRALGGFVLLVISSAVMFLLWYAFTRDAAQIQPLVPALKSWWMKLHVPANFIGYGTFSLSAMVGFAYLVKEHGETTSWRKLAPLFVLGVLLCAEPMVFRTQGLSAAWMEYFGAGAVIVGAILLGRRRVAAALPPLAVLDDIMYRAITVGFAFFTVATILGALWAADAWGAYWQWDPKETWALIVWLNYAAWLHMRLIKGLRGAMAAYWALVGLLITGFAFLGVNMFLSGLHSYGQL
;
A
#
# COMPACT_ATOMS: atom_id res chain seq x y z
N MET A 1 1.78 20.65 52.93
CA MET A 1 1.28 20.64 51.54
C MET A 1 2.24 19.79 50.72
N SER A 2 1.90 18.52 50.46
CA SER A 2 2.63 17.68 49.51
C SER A 2 1.69 17.36 48.37
N GLU A 3 1.82 18.08 47.25
CA GLU A 3 1.18 17.69 46.00
C GLU A 3 1.79 16.38 45.54
N SER A 4 1.02 15.31 45.61
CA SER A 4 1.34 14.05 44.95
C SER A 4 1.27 14.28 43.45
N ALA A 5 2.42 14.34 42.79
CA ALA A 5 2.52 14.28 41.34
C ALA A 5 1.95 12.93 40.87
N ILE A 6 0.69 12.92 40.45
CA ILE A 6 0.09 11.80 39.72
C ILE A 6 0.76 11.83 38.34
N SER A 7 1.82 11.05 38.18
CA SER A 7 2.31 10.70 36.84
C SER A 7 1.13 10.02 36.11
N PRO A 8 0.81 10.39 34.86
CA PRO A 8 -0.14 9.62 34.10
C PRO A 8 0.49 8.25 33.90
N VAL A 9 -0.04 7.23 34.58
CA VAL A 9 0.30 5.84 34.32
C VAL A 9 -0.15 5.57 32.89
N HIS A 10 0.78 5.62 31.94
CA HIS A 10 0.52 5.13 30.59
C HIS A 10 0.23 3.65 30.74
N ASP A 11 -1.02 3.26 30.59
CA ASP A 11 -1.40 1.86 30.53
C ASP A 11 -0.68 1.21 29.33
N THR A 12 0.41 0.51 29.62
CA THR A 12 1.21 -0.26 28.66
C THR A 12 0.84 -1.74 28.67
N SER A 13 -0.22 -2.15 29.37
CA SER A 13 -0.63 -3.57 29.47
C SER A 13 -0.90 -4.22 28.10
N TRP A 14 -1.41 -3.44 27.17
CA TRP A 14 -1.59 -3.84 25.77
C TRP A 14 -0.28 -4.18 25.03
N GLN A 15 0.88 -3.71 25.51
CA GLN A 15 2.19 -4.11 24.99
C GLN A 15 2.55 -5.56 25.35
N GLU A 16 1.97 -6.12 26.41
CA GLU A 16 2.16 -7.52 26.80
C GLU A 16 1.39 -8.48 25.87
N GLY A 17 0.25 -8.03 25.31
CA GLY A 17 -0.53 -8.77 24.31
C GLY A 17 -0.01 -8.68 22.88
N MET A 18 1.05 -7.90 22.66
CA MET A 18 1.61 -7.60 21.35
C MET A 18 2.53 -8.76 20.88
N ALA A 19 2.21 -9.42 19.76
CA ALA A 19 3.06 -10.49 19.20
C ALA A 19 4.31 -9.94 18.48
N GLU A 20 5.52 -10.02 19.04
CA GLU A 20 6.79 -9.44 18.45
C GLU A 20 7.02 -9.69 16.95
N SER A 21 6.63 -10.84 16.42
CA SER A 21 6.77 -11.26 15.01
C SER A 21 5.42 -11.38 14.27
N GLY A 22 4.32 -11.02 14.94
CA GLY A 22 2.97 -11.27 14.46
C GLY A 22 2.61 -12.76 14.37
N ASP A 23 3.36 -13.71 14.94
CA ASP A 23 2.97 -15.13 14.96
C ASP A 23 2.58 -15.60 16.37
N ALA A 24 1.52 -16.41 16.48
CA ALA A 24 0.97 -16.85 17.77
C ALA A 24 1.75 -18.02 18.42
N ARG A 25 2.84 -18.50 17.80
CA ARG A 25 3.59 -19.68 18.27
C ARG A 25 4.73 -19.29 19.21
N ILE A 26 4.83 -20.04 20.31
CA ILE A 26 5.72 -19.87 21.46
C ILE A 26 7.24 -19.93 21.13
N ARG A 27 7.65 -20.34 19.92
CA ARG A 27 9.08 -20.41 19.52
C ARG A 27 9.48 -19.13 18.78
N ARG A 28 9.93 -18.16 19.58
CA ARG A 28 10.30 -16.78 19.18
C ARG A 28 11.65 -16.69 18.47
N GLY A 29 11.72 -15.85 17.43
CA GLY A 29 12.91 -15.07 17.04
C GLY A 29 14.22 -15.81 16.76
N ARG A 30 14.19 -17.14 16.65
CA ARG A 30 15.36 -17.95 16.29
C ARG A 30 15.10 -18.60 14.93
N PRO A 31 16.06 -18.55 14.01
CA PRO A 31 15.96 -19.28 12.75
C PRO A 31 15.67 -20.76 13.05
N ASP A 32 14.69 -21.33 12.36
CA ASP A 32 14.46 -22.77 12.39
C ASP A 32 14.83 -23.41 11.04
N TRP A 33 14.71 -24.73 10.96
CA TRP A 33 15.03 -25.48 9.75
C TRP A 33 14.17 -25.05 8.54
N THR A 34 12.96 -24.52 8.76
CA THR A 34 12.10 -24.02 7.67
C THR A 34 12.62 -22.70 7.11
N ASP A 35 13.28 -21.87 7.92
CA ASP A 35 13.97 -20.66 7.46
C ASP A 35 15.19 -21.03 6.61
N ALA A 36 15.94 -22.06 7.01
CA ALA A 36 17.07 -22.59 6.22
C ALA A 36 16.62 -23.20 4.89
N VAL A 37 15.55 -24.00 4.89
CA VAL A 37 14.97 -24.55 3.64
C VAL A 37 14.50 -23.42 2.72
N PHE A 38 13.88 -22.38 3.26
CA PHE A 38 13.44 -21.24 2.46
C PHE A 38 14.61 -20.47 1.84
N PHE A 39 15.69 -20.24 2.61
CA PHE A 39 16.92 -19.68 2.07
C PHE A 39 17.48 -20.54 0.94
N LEU A 40 17.56 -21.86 1.12
CA LEU A 40 18.07 -22.77 0.08
C LEU A 40 17.21 -22.72 -1.19
N LEU A 41 15.88 -22.68 -1.06
CA LEU A 41 14.98 -22.55 -2.21
C LEU A 41 15.24 -21.25 -2.98
N LEU A 42 15.37 -20.11 -2.29
CA LEU A 42 15.70 -18.83 -2.91
C LEU A 42 17.11 -18.84 -3.54
N ALA A 43 18.09 -19.39 -2.85
CA ALA A 43 19.47 -19.47 -3.33
C ALA A 43 19.61 -20.36 -4.57
N VAL A 44 18.92 -21.50 -4.61
CA VAL A 44 18.86 -22.37 -5.79
C VAL A 44 18.17 -21.66 -6.95
N GLY A 45 17.05 -20.97 -6.70
CA GLY A 45 16.36 -20.18 -7.73
C GLY A 45 17.24 -19.06 -8.30
N ALA A 46 17.94 -18.32 -7.43
CA ALA A 46 18.89 -17.28 -7.85
C ALA A 46 20.09 -17.88 -8.60
N GLY A 47 20.64 -19.01 -8.14
CA GLY A 47 21.72 -19.72 -8.81
C GLY A 47 21.33 -20.21 -10.20
N TYR A 48 20.12 -20.75 -10.35
CA TYR A 48 19.56 -21.09 -11.65
C TYR A 48 19.45 -19.86 -12.56
N ALA A 49 18.90 -18.76 -12.05
CA ALA A 49 18.75 -17.52 -12.82
C ALA A 49 20.11 -16.93 -13.25
N LEU A 50 21.10 -16.91 -12.36
CA LEU A 50 22.45 -16.44 -12.66
C LEU A 50 23.18 -17.37 -13.64
N THR A 51 23.00 -18.69 -13.57
CA THR A 51 23.67 -19.60 -14.51
C THR A 51 23.01 -19.59 -15.90
N ARG A 52 21.68 -19.47 -15.96
CA ARG A 52 20.94 -19.55 -17.23
C ARG A 52 20.79 -18.21 -17.94
N PHE A 53 20.67 -17.11 -17.18
CA PHE A 53 20.32 -15.79 -17.72
C PHE A 53 21.36 -14.70 -17.41
N ALA A 54 22.55 -15.03 -16.88
CA ALA A 54 23.59 -14.02 -16.61
C ALA A 54 24.01 -13.20 -17.83
N GLY A 55 23.90 -13.76 -19.05
CA GLY A 55 24.19 -13.03 -20.29
C GLY A 55 23.17 -11.94 -20.61
N SER A 56 21.95 -12.07 -20.08
CA SER A 56 20.86 -11.09 -20.25
C SER A 56 20.75 -10.11 -19.08
N MET A 57 21.60 -10.26 -18.06
CA MET A 57 21.58 -9.42 -16.86
C MET A 57 22.81 -8.51 -16.79
N ASP A 58 22.58 -7.25 -16.46
CA ASP A 58 23.67 -6.34 -16.13
C ASP A 58 24.28 -6.63 -14.74
N TYR A 59 25.30 -5.86 -14.34
CA TYR A 59 25.95 -6.03 -13.04
C TYR A 59 25.01 -5.71 -11.87
N TYR A 60 24.17 -4.66 -12.00
CA TYR A 60 23.25 -4.24 -10.95
C TYR A 60 22.17 -5.31 -10.71
N GLU A 61 21.63 -5.91 -11.76
CA GLU A 61 20.62 -6.96 -11.68
C GLU A 61 21.14 -8.21 -10.97
N LYS A 62 22.41 -8.59 -11.23
CA LYS A 62 23.07 -9.70 -10.53
C LYS A 62 23.23 -9.43 -9.04
N VAL A 63 23.63 -8.20 -8.69
CA VAL A 63 23.77 -7.76 -7.29
C VAL A 63 22.41 -7.71 -6.60
N ILE A 64 21.39 -7.14 -7.25
CA ILE A 64 20.02 -7.05 -6.73
C ILE A 64 19.44 -8.44 -6.50
N LEU A 65 19.58 -9.36 -7.45
CA LEU A 65 19.10 -10.74 -7.32
C LEU A 65 19.78 -11.47 -6.15
N SER A 66 21.09 -11.34 -6.02
CA SER A 66 21.86 -11.96 -4.94
C SER A 66 21.49 -11.37 -3.57
N GLY A 67 21.35 -10.04 -3.49
CA GLY A 67 20.91 -9.34 -2.28
C GLY A 67 19.45 -9.67 -1.90
N ALA A 68 18.57 -9.85 -2.89
CA ALA A 68 17.18 -10.22 -2.68
C ALA A 68 17.03 -11.56 -1.96
N VAL A 69 17.92 -12.54 -2.21
CA VAL A 69 17.92 -13.81 -1.47
C VAL A 69 18.07 -13.56 0.03
N LEU A 70 19.01 -12.70 0.42
CA LEU A 70 19.27 -12.37 1.82
C LEU A 70 18.10 -11.59 2.44
N VAL A 71 17.64 -10.55 1.75
CA VAL A 71 16.55 -9.67 2.24
C VAL A 71 15.24 -10.43 2.35
N LEU A 72 14.85 -11.20 1.34
CA LEU A 72 13.59 -11.96 1.36
C LEU A 72 13.63 -13.11 2.36
N THR A 73 14.79 -13.76 2.55
CA THR A 73 14.97 -14.74 3.64
C THR A 73 14.77 -14.08 5.00
N TRP A 74 15.42 -12.94 5.23
CA TRP A 74 15.29 -12.18 6.47
C TRP A 74 13.84 -11.72 6.72
N MET A 75 13.16 -11.22 5.69
CA MET A 75 11.74 -10.86 5.76
C MET A 75 10.83 -12.06 6.02
N GLY A 76 11.09 -13.20 5.38
CA GLY A 76 10.33 -14.45 5.58
C GLY A 76 10.52 -15.04 6.98
N TRP A 77 11.69 -14.81 7.59
CA TRP A 77 11.97 -15.13 8.99
C TRP A 77 11.24 -14.18 9.95
N LEU A 78 11.30 -12.87 9.69
CA LEU A 78 10.63 -11.84 10.50
C LEU A 78 9.10 -11.99 10.47
N TRP A 79 8.54 -12.33 9.31
CA TRP A 79 7.10 -12.44 9.08
C TRP A 79 6.76 -13.69 8.25
N ARG A 80 6.59 -14.83 8.93
CA ARG A 80 6.33 -16.14 8.32
C ARG A 80 5.13 -16.23 7.36
N PRO A 81 4.01 -15.50 7.53
CA PRO A 81 2.95 -15.43 6.52
C PRO A 81 3.44 -14.95 5.15
N LEU A 82 4.36 -13.97 5.13
CA LEU A 82 4.95 -13.48 3.89
C LEU A 82 5.70 -14.58 3.15
N ARG A 83 6.39 -15.47 3.87
CA ARG A 83 7.03 -16.65 3.28
C ARG A 83 6.03 -17.55 2.56
N ARG A 84 4.87 -17.82 3.18
CA ARG A 84 3.83 -18.64 2.55
C ARG A 84 3.25 -17.96 1.32
N LEU A 85 3.04 -16.65 1.39
CA LEU A 85 2.62 -15.85 0.23
C LEU A 85 3.63 -15.97 -0.91
N MET A 86 4.92 -15.77 -0.64
CA MET A 86 5.97 -15.86 -1.66
C MET A 86 6.01 -17.23 -2.35
N ILE A 87 5.90 -18.32 -1.58
CA ILE A 87 5.86 -19.68 -2.15
C ILE A 87 4.60 -19.88 -2.99
N ALA A 88 3.42 -19.47 -2.50
CA ALA A 88 2.17 -19.61 -3.24
C ALA A 88 2.19 -18.81 -4.55
N VAL A 89 2.65 -17.56 -4.48
CA VAL A 89 2.82 -16.69 -5.65
C VAL A 89 3.78 -17.31 -6.65
N ALA A 90 4.95 -17.80 -6.20
CA ALA A 90 5.93 -18.44 -7.09
C ALA A 90 5.36 -19.66 -7.82
N LEU A 91 4.55 -20.48 -7.13
CA LEU A 91 3.86 -21.62 -7.74
C LEU A 91 2.81 -21.16 -8.75
N ALA A 92 2.01 -20.14 -8.41
CA ALA A 92 0.95 -19.64 -9.28
C ALA A 92 1.51 -18.94 -10.54
N SER A 93 2.50 -18.06 -10.37
CA SER A 93 3.19 -17.42 -11.49
C SER A 93 3.98 -18.43 -12.31
N GLY A 94 4.60 -19.42 -11.68
CA GLY A 94 5.29 -20.51 -12.38
C GLY A 94 4.33 -21.36 -13.23
N LEU A 95 3.17 -21.71 -12.68
CA LEU A 95 2.10 -22.38 -13.43
C LEU A 95 1.62 -21.52 -14.60
N ALA A 96 1.40 -20.22 -14.38
CA ALA A 96 1.01 -19.30 -15.44
C ALA A 96 2.05 -19.27 -16.57
N VAL A 97 3.35 -19.14 -16.25
CA VAL A 97 4.45 -19.19 -17.22
C VAL A 97 4.45 -20.50 -18.01
N MET A 98 4.21 -21.64 -17.33
CA MET A 98 4.12 -22.95 -17.99
C MET A 98 2.93 -23.05 -18.95
N LEU A 99 1.76 -22.53 -18.55
CA LEU A 99 0.54 -22.55 -19.36
C LEU A 99 0.64 -21.61 -20.58
N TYR A 100 1.29 -20.45 -20.41
CA TYR A 100 1.56 -19.55 -21.52
C TYR A 100 2.55 -20.15 -22.52
N GLY A 101 3.58 -20.85 -22.03
CA GLY A 101 4.68 -21.32 -22.89
C GLY A 101 5.33 -20.14 -23.60
N ASN A 102 5.10 -20.01 -24.91
CA ASN A 102 5.53 -18.89 -25.76
C ASN A 102 4.38 -18.30 -26.61
N ASP A 103 3.13 -18.57 -26.26
CA ASP A 103 1.97 -18.08 -27.01
C ASP A 103 1.05 -17.25 -26.09
N LEU A 104 0.87 -15.98 -26.44
CA LEU A 104 -0.02 -15.06 -25.70
C LEU A 104 -1.50 -15.38 -25.93
N ALA A 105 -1.87 -16.01 -27.05
CA ALA A 105 -3.26 -16.36 -27.34
C ALA A 105 -3.83 -17.36 -26.32
N HIS A 106 -2.96 -18.15 -25.66
CA HIS A 106 -3.36 -19.02 -24.57
C HIS A 106 -4.03 -18.30 -23.40
N ALA A 107 -3.85 -16.97 -23.25
CA ALA A 107 -4.61 -16.17 -22.30
C ALA A 107 -6.13 -16.27 -22.53
N GLU A 108 -6.57 -16.46 -23.77
CA GLU A 108 -7.99 -16.48 -24.14
C GLU A 108 -8.57 -17.90 -24.17
N ASP A 109 -7.72 -18.92 -24.32
CA ASP A 109 -8.14 -20.31 -24.53
C ASP A 109 -7.94 -21.21 -23.30
N VAL A 110 -6.86 -20.98 -22.53
CA VAL A 110 -6.53 -21.83 -21.38
C VAL A 110 -7.32 -21.37 -20.17
N PHE A 111 -8.21 -22.22 -19.65
CA PHE A 111 -9.12 -21.93 -18.54
C PHE A 111 -8.45 -21.19 -17.37
N PHE A 112 -7.34 -21.71 -16.85
CA PHE A 112 -6.66 -21.12 -15.70
C PHE A 112 -6.05 -19.75 -16.02
N LEU A 113 -5.52 -19.55 -17.23
CA LEU A 113 -5.01 -18.23 -17.63
C LEU A 113 -6.18 -17.26 -17.79
N LYS A 114 -7.17 -17.62 -18.60
CA LYS A 114 -8.33 -16.78 -18.91
C LYS A 114 -9.05 -16.28 -17.68
N TYR A 115 -9.29 -17.14 -16.71
CA TYR A 115 -10.15 -16.80 -15.58
C TYR A 115 -9.41 -16.47 -14.28
N LEU A 116 -8.13 -16.81 -14.13
CA LEU A 116 -7.46 -16.71 -12.82
C LEU A 116 -6.05 -16.14 -12.87
N LEU A 117 -5.21 -16.58 -13.81
CA LEU A 117 -3.76 -16.40 -13.74
C LEU A 117 -3.19 -15.40 -14.74
N SER A 118 -3.90 -15.05 -15.83
CA SER A 118 -3.47 -13.94 -16.69
C SER A 118 -3.39 -12.65 -15.88
N SER A 119 -2.55 -11.71 -16.30
CA SER A 119 -2.32 -10.48 -15.53
C SER A 119 -3.62 -9.73 -15.23
N GLN A 120 -4.44 -9.52 -16.27
CA GLN A 120 -5.69 -8.80 -16.15
C GLN A 120 -6.70 -9.54 -15.28
N SER A 121 -6.87 -10.85 -15.45
CA SER A 121 -7.83 -11.63 -14.66
C SER A 121 -7.43 -11.69 -13.19
N ALA A 122 -6.14 -11.87 -12.90
CA ALA A 122 -5.62 -11.85 -11.54
C ALA A 122 -5.81 -10.48 -10.85
N ILE A 123 -5.62 -9.37 -11.58
CA ILE A 123 -5.85 -8.01 -11.05
C ILE A 123 -7.34 -7.72 -10.85
N LEU A 124 -8.22 -8.25 -11.70
CA LEU A 124 -9.67 -8.16 -11.50
C LEU A 124 -10.13 -8.95 -10.26
N TRP A 125 -9.57 -10.15 -10.03
CA TRP A 125 -9.81 -10.90 -8.80
C TRP A 125 -9.30 -10.16 -7.57
N MET A 126 -8.09 -9.57 -7.63
CA MET A 126 -7.58 -8.71 -6.56
C MET A 126 -8.59 -7.61 -6.23
N SER A 127 -9.09 -6.92 -7.26
CA SER A 127 -10.05 -5.82 -7.11
C SER A 127 -11.34 -6.28 -6.43
N ALA A 128 -11.93 -7.38 -6.92
CA ALA A 128 -13.16 -7.94 -6.36
C ALA A 128 -12.97 -8.40 -4.90
N LEU A 129 -11.84 -9.07 -4.61
CA LEU A 129 -11.53 -9.58 -3.27
C LEU A 129 -11.29 -8.45 -2.27
N PHE A 130 -10.66 -7.33 -2.67
CA PHE A 130 -10.51 -6.17 -1.79
C PHE A 130 -11.86 -5.54 -1.44
N VAL A 131 -12.74 -5.34 -2.43
CA VAL A 131 -14.08 -4.78 -2.17
C VAL A 131 -14.90 -5.70 -1.25
N LEU A 132 -14.85 -7.02 -1.48
CA LEU A 132 -15.51 -7.98 -0.61
C LEU A 132 -14.90 -8.03 0.80
N ALA A 133 -13.57 -7.91 0.91
CA ALA A 133 -12.89 -7.80 2.19
C ALA A 133 -13.34 -6.57 2.98
N THR A 134 -13.51 -5.42 2.32
CA THR A 134 -14.04 -4.19 2.93
C THR A 134 -15.39 -4.43 3.60
N VAL A 135 -16.32 -5.06 2.87
CA VAL A 135 -17.64 -5.41 3.40
C VAL A 135 -17.51 -6.37 4.59
N CYS A 136 -16.67 -7.41 4.46
CA CYS A 136 -16.47 -8.39 5.51
C CYS A 136 -15.86 -7.79 6.78
N TYR A 137 -14.93 -6.84 6.70
CA TYR A 137 -14.41 -6.16 7.89
C TYR A 137 -15.45 -5.28 8.59
N TRP A 138 -16.29 -4.57 7.85
CA TRP A 138 -17.37 -3.78 8.44
C TRP A 138 -18.43 -4.66 9.11
N LEU A 139 -18.81 -5.78 8.47
CA LEU A 139 -19.62 -6.82 9.12
C LEU A 139 -18.89 -7.48 10.29
N GLY A 140 -17.55 -7.50 10.23
CA GLY A 140 -16.64 -7.99 11.24
C GLY A 140 -16.73 -7.26 12.58
N LEU A 141 -17.29 -6.05 12.61
CA LEU A 141 -17.62 -5.34 13.85
C LEU A 141 -18.70 -6.05 14.67
N PHE A 142 -19.51 -6.90 14.03
CA PHE A 142 -20.62 -7.65 14.65
C PHE A 142 -20.37 -9.16 14.69
N SER A 143 -19.49 -9.67 13.83
CA SER A 143 -19.24 -11.10 13.68
C SER A 143 -17.73 -11.40 13.58
N PRO A 144 -17.14 -12.13 14.54
CA PRO A 144 -15.74 -12.54 14.46
C PRO A 144 -15.40 -13.33 13.20
N THR A 145 -16.38 -14.11 12.69
CA THR A 145 -16.24 -14.90 11.46
C THR A 145 -16.13 -13.99 10.23
N ALA A 146 -16.93 -12.91 10.17
CA ALA A 146 -16.84 -11.93 9.09
C ALA A 146 -15.50 -11.18 9.14
N ALA A 147 -15.01 -10.84 10.34
CA ALA A 147 -13.71 -10.22 10.51
C ALA A 147 -12.57 -11.13 10.03
N TRP A 148 -12.61 -12.43 10.36
CA TRP A 148 -11.65 -13.41 9.85
C TRP A 148 -11.73 -13.58 8.33
N LEU A 149 -12.95 -13.59 7.77
CA LEU A 149 -13.16 -13.66 6.33
C LEU A 149 -12.57 -12.42 5.64
N GLY A 150 -12.70 -11.23 6.23
CA GLY A 150 -12.02 -10.01 5.77
C GLY A 150 -10.51 -10.21 5.64
N THR A 151 -9.86 -10.76 6.66
CA THR A 151 -8.43 -11.12 6.63
C THR A 151 -8.11 -12.12 5.52
N ALA A 152 -8.89 -13.20 5.40
CA ALA A 152 -8.67 -14.23 4.38
C ALA A 152 -8.80 -13.68 2.96
N LEU A 153 -9.83 -12.86 2.70
CA LEU A 153 -10.05 -12.20 1.42
C LEU A 153 -8.95 -11.18 1.10
N THR A 154 -8.46 -10.44 2.09
CA THR A 154 -7.34 -9.50 1.90
C THR A 154 -6.07 -10.24 1.49
N TRP A 155 -5.76 -11.38 2.13
CA TRP A 155 -4.65 -12.24 1.70
C TRP A 155 -4.86 -12.80 0.30
N GLY A 156 -6.08 -13.22 -0.03
CA GLY A 156 -6.44 -13.67 -1.38
C GLY A 156 -6.25 -12.57 -2.43
N ALA A 157 -6.65 -11.34 -2.12
CA ALA A 157 -6.46 -10.18 -2.98
C ALA A 157 -4.97 -9.90 -3.20
N VAL A 158 -4.17 -9.89 -2.13
CA VAL A 158 -2.72 -9.71 -2.22
C VAL A 158 -2.08 -10.81 -3.06
N PHE A 159 -2.47 -12.07 -2.86
CA PHE A 159 -2.01 -13.20 -3.67
C PHE A 159 -2.33 -13.00 -5.15
N ALA A 160 -3.58 -12.66 -5.47
CA ALA A 160 -4.02 -12.44 -6.86
C ALA A 160 -3.27 -11.26 -7.50
N GLY A 161 -3.14 -10.13 -6.81
CA GLY A 161 -2.49 -8.95 -7.36
C GLY A 161 -0.98 -9.12 -7.54
N VAL A 162 -0.27 -9.73 -6.59
CA VAL A 162 1.16 -10.02 -6.76
C VAL A 162 1.37 -11.02 -7.89
N THR A 163 0.54 -12.07 -7.99
CA THR A 163 0.59 -13.02 -9.11
C THR A 163 0.35 -12.30 -10.43
N GLY A 164 -0.68 -11.46 -10.51
CA GLY A 164 -1.01 -10.67 -11.70
C GLY A 164 0.14 -9.78 -12.15
N MET A 165 0.83 -9.11 -11.22
CA MET A 165 2.01 -8.31 -11.51
C MET A 165 3.18 -9.15 -12.06
N LEU A 166 3.49 -10.30 -11.43
CA LEU A 166 4.57 -11.17 -11.94
C LEU A 166 4.25 -11.77 -13.31
N VAL A 167 2.99 -12.17 -13.53
CA VAL A 167 2.55 -12.68 -14.84
C VAL A 167 2.57 -11.57 -15.89
N ARG A 168 2.17 -10.35 -15.53
CA ARG A 168 2.28 -9.18 -16.40
C ARG A 168 3.73 -8.93 -16.86
N TRP A 169 4.70 -9.13 -15.97
CA TRP A 169 6.11 -9.02 -16.31
C TRP A 169 6.51 -10.04 -17.38
N ARG A 170 5.98 -11.27 -17.32
CA ARG A 170 6.19 -12.30 -18.35
C ARG A 170 5.48 -11.94 -19.65
N GLU A 171 4.22 -11.52 -19.60
CA GLU A 171 3.45 -11.12 -20.78
C GLU A 171 4.15 -9.99 -21.55
N GLY A 172 4.69 -8.99 -20.84
CA GLY A 172 5.47 -7.92 -21.47
C GLY A 172 6.69 -8.43 -22.26
N HIS A 173 7.42 -9.42 -21.71
CA HIS A 173 8.55 -10.04 -22.42
C HIS A 173 8.14 -10.84 -23.66
N MET A 174 6.91 -11.38 -23.68
CA MET A 174 6.37 -12.12 -24.83
C MET A 174 5.88 -11.18 -25.93
N MET A 175 5.39 -9.99 -25.57
CA MET A 175 4.87 -9.00 -26.53
C MET A 175 5.98 -8.32 -27.33
N GLY A 176 7.15 -8.10 -26.71
CA GLY A 176 8.30 -7.59 -27.44
C GLY A 176 9.48 -7.19 -26.55
N PRO A 177 10.67 -6.95 -27.15
CA PRO A 177 11.89 -6.63 -26.41
C PRO A 177 11.78 -5.33 -25.58
N ASP A 178 11.04 -4.33 -26.08
CA ASP A 178 10.88 -3.03 -25.42
C ASP A 178 9.73 -2.97 -24.39
N LEU A 179 8.93 -4.05 -24.29
CA LEU A 179 7.75 -4.16 -23.42
C LEU A 179 8.03 -4.99 -22.16
N GLY A 180 9.14 -5.74 -22.14
CA GLY A 180 9.56 -6.54 -21.00
C GLY A 180 10.15 -5.68 -19.87
N HIS A 181 9.32 -5.22 -18.94
CA HIS A 181 9.78 -4.47 -17.77
C HIS A 181 9.03 -4.84 -16.49
N ILE A 182 9.60 -4.50 -15.33
CA ILE A 182 8.91 -4.63 -14.04
C ILE A 182 7.61 -3.79 -14.09
N PRO A 183 6.46 -4.32 -13.62
CA PRO A 183 5.17 -3.64 -13.73
C PRO A 183 5.05 -2.53 -12.69
N VAL A 184 5.79 -1.44 -12.85
CA VAL A 184 5.71 -0.22 -12.04
C VAL A 184 5.87 1.03 -12.91
N SER A 185 5.52 0.94 -14.19
CA SER A 185 5.84 1.94 -15.20
C SER A 185 4.75 2.99 -15.42
N ASN A 186 3.48 2.64 -15.16
CA ASN A 186 2.34 3.51 -15.44
C ASN A 186 1.38 3.61 -14.24
N LEU A 187 0.39 4.52 -14.36
CA LEU A 187 -0.54 4.81 -13.28
C LEU A 187 -1.37 3.58 -12.86
N TYR A 188 -1.76 2.72 -13.81
CA TYR A 188 -2.50 1.49 -13.53
C TYR A 188 -1.66 0.55 -12.63
N GLU A 189 -0.43 0.26 -13.02
CA GLU A 189 0.46 -0.66 -12.30
C GLU A 189 0.81 -0.15 -10.91
N VAL A 190 1.04 1.15 -10.76
CA VAL A 190 1.39 1.72 -9.46
C VAL A 190 0.20 1.79 -8.49
N PHE A 191 -1.05 1.88 -8.98
CA PHE A 191 -2.25 1.75 -8.14
C PHE A 191 -2.48 0.32 -7.64
N VAL A 192 -2.14 -0.68 -8.46
CA VAL A 192 -2.05 -2.08 -8.02
C VAL A 192 -1.00 -2.19 -6.91
N LEU A 193 0.21 -1.67 -7.13
CA LEU A 193 1.29 -1.69 -6.14
C LEU A 193 0.91 -0.98 -4.83
N PHE A 194 0.30 0.20 -4.91
CA PHE A 194 -0.20 0.95 -3.75
C PHE A 194 -1.17 0.12 -2.91
N SER A 195 -2.13 -0.53 -3.57
CA SER A 195 -3.14 -1.37 -2.92
C SER A 195 -2.49 -2.57 -2.22
N LEU A 196 -1.55 -3.24 -2.89
CA LEU A 196 -0.81 -4.39 -2.36
C LEU A 196 0.06 -4.04 -1.15
N ILE A 197 0.83 -2.96 -1.23
CA ILE A 197 1.72 -2.52 -0.16
C ILE A 197 0.90 -2.08 1.06
N THR A 198 -0.14 -1.26 0.85
CA THR A 198 -1.02 -0.81 1.94
C THR A 198 -1.69 -2.00 2.64
N ALA A 199 -2.17 -2.98 1.86
CA ALA A 199 -2.77 -4.21 2.38
C ALA A 199 -1.77 -5.08 3.16
N LEU A 200 -0.53 -5.24 2.67
CA LEU A 200 0.51 -6.01 3.35
C LEU A 200 0.90 -5.38 4.70
N PHE A 201 1.09 -4.06 4.74
CA PHE A 201 1.35 -3.37 6.01
C PHE A 201 0.15 -3.49 6.95
N TYR A 202 -1.07 -3.32 6.44
CA TYR A 202 -2.27 -3.53 7.24
C TYR A 202 -2.32 -4.94 7.84
N LEU A 203 -2.13 -5.99 7.04
CA LEU A 203 -2.14 -7.38 7.50
C LEU A 203 -1.02 -7.67 8.52
N TYR A 204 0.14 -7.03 8.35
CA TYR A 204 1.21 -7.09 9.34
C TYR A 204 0.78 -6.48 10.68
N TYR A 205 0.23 -5.27 10.68
CA TYR A 205 -0.24 -4.57 11.88
C TYR A 205 -1.47 -5.24 12.51
N GLU A 206 -2.44 -5.70 11.71
CA GLU A 206 -3.60 -6.44 12.17
C GLU A 206 -3.17 -7.64 13.01
N ARG A 207 -2.18 -8.39 12.54
CA ARG A 207 -1.65 -9.56 13.23
C ARG A 207 -0.79 -9.21 14.43
N ARG A 208 0.02 -8.15 14.33
CA ARG A 208 0.92 -7.65 15.39
C ARG A 208 0.17 -7.16 16.63
N TYR A 209 -0.96 -6.50 16.41
CA TYR A 209 -1.80 -5.88 17.46
C TYR A 209 -3.10 -6.63 17.75
N ALA A 210 -3.41 -7.67 16.96
CA ALA A 210 -4.66 -8.43 17.01
C ALA A 210 -5.94 -7.57 16.79
N THR A 211 -5.86 -6.60 15.88
CA THR A 211 -6.89 -5.57 15.67
C THR A 211 -7.58 -5.65 14.31
N ARG A 212 -8.44 -6.66 14.12
CA ARG A 212 -9.22 -6.84 12.87
C ARG A 212 -10.20 -5.71 12.58
N ALA A 213 -10.72 -5.04 13.61
CA ALA A 213 -11.67 -3.93 13.46
C ALA A 213 -11.12 -2.76 12.61
N LEU A 214 -9.79 -2.60 12.56
CA LEU A 214 -9.16 -1.56 11.75
C LEU A 214 -9.25 -1.81 10.24
N GLY A 215 -9.54 -3.04 9.82
CA GLY A 215 -9.63 -3.39 8.40
C GLY A 215 -10.75 -2.64 7.71
N GLY A 216 -11.85 -2.39 8.40
CA GLY A 216 -12.97 -1.62 7.85
C GLY A 216 -12.53 -0.21 7.43
N PHE A 217 -11.60 0.40 8.15
CA PHE A 217 -11.08 1.73 7.85
C PHE A 217 -10.02 1.70 6.76
N VAL A 218 -9.02 0.82 6.90
CA VAL A 218 -7.89 0.78 5.97
C VAL A 218 -8.30 0.30 4.59
N LEU A 219 -9.26 -0.64 4.51
CA LEU A 219 -9.74 -1.11 3.21
C LEU A 219 -10.61 -0.07 2.48
N LEU A 220 -11.06 1.03 3.11
CA LEU A 220 -11.74 2.11 2.40
C LEU A 220 -10.80 2.83 1.43
N VAL A 221 -9.58 3.18 1.86
CA VAL A 221 -8.61 3.82 0.96
C VAL A 221 -8.13 2.86 -0.13
N ILE A 222 -8.01 1.55 0.18
CA ILE A 222 -7.71 0.53 -0.83
C ILE A 222 -8.87 0.37 -1.82
N SER A 223 -10.13 0.36 -1.36
CA SER A 223 -11.31 0.24 -2.24
C SER A 223 -11.46 1.47 -3.13
N SER A 224 -11.14 2.66 -2.61
CA SER A 224 -11.07 3.89 -3.39
C SER A 224 -10.02 3.78 -4.50
N ALA A 225 -8.81 3.32 -4.18
CA ALA A 225 -7.76 3.08 -5.16
C ALA A 225 -8.16 2.02 -6.20
N VAL A 226 -8.83 0.94 -5.80
CA VAL A 226 -9.39 -0.09 -6.70
C VAL A 226 -10.47 0.49 -7.61
N MET A 227 -11.37 1.34 -7.10
CA MET A 227 -12.38 2.00 -7.93
C MET A 227 -11.74 2.87 -9.00
N PHE A 228 -10.72 3.65 -8.62
CA PHE A 228 -9.94 4.44 -9.58
C PHE A 228 -9.24 3.53 -10.60
N LEU A 229 -8.61 2.44 -10.15
CA LEU A 229 -7.94 1.46 -11.00
C LEU A 229 -8.90 0.87 -12.06
N LEU A 230 -10.09 0.43 -11.65
CA LEU A 230 -11.09 -0.13 -12.56
C LEU A 230 -11.63 0.92 -13.53
N TRP A 231 -11.92 2.14 -13.05
CA TRP A 231 -12.30 3.26 -13.92
C TRP A 231 -11.21 3.53 -14.96
N TYR A 232 -9.95 3.64 -14.53
CA TYR A 232 -8.82 3.93 -15.40
C TYR A 232 -8.59 2.80 -16.42
N ALA A 233 -8.69 1.55 -16.00
CA ALA A 233 -8.58 0.38 -16.88
C ALA A 233 -9.68 0.36 -17.96
N PHE A 234 -10.95 0.50 -17.57
CA PHE A 234 -12.08 0.32 -18.50
C PHE A 234 -12.38 1.56 -19.35
N THR A 235 -12.12 2.77 -18.85
CA THR A 235 -12.46 4.00 -19.58
C THR A 235 -11.30 4.58 -20.37
N ARG A 236 -10.05 4.26 -20.00
CA ARG A 236 -8.84 4.74 -20.67
C ARG A 236 -8.00 3.64 -21.32
N ASP A 237 -8.48 2.39 -21.30
CA ASP A 237 -7.74 1.20 -21.77
C ASP A 237 -6.32 1.11 -21.19
N ALA A 238 -6.16 1.55 -19.94
CA ALA A 238 -4.86 1.67 -19.30
C ALA A 238 -4.25 0.34 -18.83
N ALA A 239 -4.97 -0.76 -19.02
CA ALA A 239 -4.49 -2.10 -18.72
C ALA A 239 -3.48 -2.61 -19.76
N GLN A 240 -3.38 -1.98 -20.94
CA GLN A 240 -2.42 -2.37 -21.98
C GLN A 240 -0.98 -2.16 -21.52
N ILE A 241 -0.08 -3.08 -21.90
CA ILE A 241 1.37 -2.93 -21.65
C ILE A 241 1.94 -2.01 -22.74
N GLN A 242 2.50 -0.87 -22.33
CA GLN A 242 3.04 0.13 -23.23
C GLN A 242 4.57 0.24 -23.09
N PRO A 243 5.30 0.67 -24.14
CA PRO A 243 6.74 0.88 -24.05
C PRO A 243 7.12 1.90 -22.97
N LEU A 244 8.25 1.68 -22.30
CA LEU A 244 8.77 2.62 -21.32
C LEU A 244 9.11 3.97 -21.97
N VAL A 245 8.61 5.05 -21.36
CA VAL A 245 9.06 6.41 -21.66
C VAL A 245 10.59 6.50 -21.45
N PRO A 246 11.36 7.20 -22.29
CA PRO A 246 12.84 7.19 -22.22
C PRO A 246 13.41 7.49 -20.82
N ALA A 247 12.78 8.41 -20.09
CA ALA A 247 13.15 8.78 -18.72
C ALA A 247 13.08 7.59 -17.73
N LEU A 248 12.20 6.63 -17.97
CA LEU A 248 11.97 5.45 -17.12
C LEU A 248 12.85 4.25 -17.49
N LYS A 249 13.66 4.33 -18.56
CA LYS A 249 14.61 3.29 -18.97
C LYS A 249 15.87 3.31 -18.09
N SER A 250 15.70 3.20 -16.77
CA SER A 250 16.80 3.22 -15.80
C SER A 250 16.61 2.16 -14.70
N TRP A 251 17.72 1.69 -14.13
CA TRP A 251 17.69 0.79 -12.97
C TRP A 251 17.17 1.49 -11.71
N TRP A 252 17.28 2.82 -11.64
CA TRP A 252 16.75 3.64 -10.55
C TRP A 252 15.23 3.49 -10.40
N MET A 253 14.48 3.41 -11.51
CA MET A 253 13.03 3.19 -11.49
C MET A 253 12.66 1.94 -10.67
N LYS A 254 13.42 0.85 -10.85
CA LYS A 254 13.16 -0.45 -10.19
C LYS A 254 13.23 -0.37 -8.66
N LEU A 255 13.96 0.61 -8.10
CA LEU A 255 14.12 0.79 -6.66
C LEU A 255 13.37 2.00 -6.11
N HIS A 256 13.45 3.14 -6.81
CA HIS A 256 12.82 4.40 -6.42
C HIS A 256 11.30 4.28 -6.33
N VAL A 257 10.65 3.71 -7.36
CA VAL A 257 9.18 3.65 -7.43
C VAL A 257 8.64 2.78 -6.29
N PRO A 258 9.09 1.53 -6.07
CA PRO A 258 8.62 0.75 -4.92
C PRO A 258 8.87 1.42 -3.56
N ALA A 259 10.01 2.10 -3.37
CA ALA A 259 10.31 2.82 -2.13
C ALA A 259 9.32 3.96 -1.87
N ASN A 260 8.94 4.73 -2.91
CA ASN A 260 7.89 5.76 -2.81
C ASN A 260 6.56 5.16 -2.34
N PHE A 261 6.15 4.01 -2.90
CA PHE A 261 4.87 3.39 -2.58
C PHE A 261 4.83 2.73 -1.20
N ILE A 262 5.98 2.32 -0.64
CA ILE A 262 6.08 1.99 0.79
C ILE A 262 5.78 3.24 1.63
N GLY A 263 6.33 4.39 1.26
CA GLY A 263 5.99 5.68 1.85
C GLY A 263 4.49 5.98 1.76
N TYR A 264 3.92 6.03 0.56
CA TYR A 264 2.52 6.37 0.37
C TYR A 264 1.56 5.40 1.07
N GLY A 265 1.78 4.09 0.94
CA GLY A 265 0.90 3.09 1.54
C GLY A 265 0.90 3.12 3.08
N THR A 266 2.07 3.31 3.69
CA THR A 266 2.16 3.42 5.16
C THR A 266 1.60 4.74 5.68
N PHE A 267 1.70 5.84 4.93
CA PHE A 267 1.00 7.08 5.28
C PHE A 267 -0.51 6.91 5.22
N SER A 268 -1.04 6.32 4.15
CA SER A 268 -2.47 6.07 3.98
C SER A 268 -3.01 5.17 5.08
N LEU A 269 -2.27 4.13 5.47
CA LEU A 269 -2.57 3.33 6.65
C LEU A 269 -2.66 4.20 7.91
N SER A 270 -1.65 5.04 8.18
CA SER A 270 -1.63 5.92 9.36
C SER A 270 -2.81 6.89 9.37
N ALA A 271 -3.14 7.50 8.23
CA ALA A 271 -4.29 8.38 8.09
C ALA A 271 -5.60 7.66 8.38
N MET A 272 -5.81 6.44 7.87
CA MET A 272 -7.01 5.66 8.15
C MET A 272 -7.11 5.22 9.62
N VAL A 273 -5.98 4.91 10.25
CA VAL A 273 -5.92 4.67 11.70
C VAL A 273 -6.21 5.96 12.49
N GLY A 274 -5.75 7.12 11.99
CA GLY A 274 -6.10 8.44 12.53
C GLY A 274 -7.60 8.74 12.41
N PHE A 275 -8.25 8.36 11.31
CA PHE A 275 -9.70 8.45 11.17
C PHE A 275 -10.39 7.59 12.24
N ALA A 276 -9.96 6.35 12.42
CA ALA A 276 -10.47 5.46 13.46
C ALA A 276 -10.23 6.02 14.87
N TYR A 277 -9.07 6.63 15.12
CA TYR A 277 -8.73 7.31 16.38
C TYR A 277 -9.77 8.38 16.71
N LEU A 278 -10.06 9.28 15.76
CA LEU A 278 -10.98 10.38 15.96
C LEU A 278 -12.42 9.90 16.14
N VAL A 279 -12.83 8.86 15.41
CA VAL A 279 -14.14 8.21 15.62
C VAL A 279 -14.25 7.63 17.03
N LYS A 280 -13.19 6.97 17.52
CA LYS A 280 -13.16 6.39 18.86
C LYS A 280 -13.21 7.47 19.95
N GLU A 281 -12.40 8.51 19.82
CA GLU A 281 -12.36 9.63 20.75
C GLU A 281 -13.72 10.35 20.86
N HIS A 282 -14.44 10.46 19.75
CA HIS A 282 -15.77 11.07 19.71
C HIS A 282 -16.92 10.06 19.93
N GLY A 283 -16.63 8.82 20.35
CA GLY A 283 -17.61 7.74 20.46
C GLY A 283 -18.83 8.12 21.31
N GLU A 284 -18.63 8.83 22.42
CA GLU A 284 -19.72 9.25 23.33
C GLU A 284 -20.30 10.63 23.03
N THR A 285 -19.63 11.43 22.18
CA THR A 285 -20.00 12.82 21.89
C THR A 285 -21.37 12.87 21.20
N THR A 286 -22.27 13.73 21.68
CA THR A 286 -23.60 13.96 21.09
C THR A 286 -23.66 15.20 20.18
N SER A 287 -22.67 16.10 20.27
CA SER A 287 -22.65 17.34 19.50
C SER A 287 -22.14 17.15 18.08
N TRP A 288 -22.98 17.43 17.08
CA TRP A 288 -22.60 17.43 15.67
C TRP A 288 -21.53 18.46 15.32
N ARG A 289 -21.43 19.56 16.06
CA ARG A 289 -20.40 20.60 15.82
C ARG A 289 -18.98 20.06 16.01
N LYS A 290 -18.79 19.11 16.93
CA LYS A 290 -17.49 18.45 17.16
C LYS A 290 -17.18 17.39 16.10
N LEU A 291 -18.20 16.83 15.47
CA LEU A 291 -18.07 15.83 14.41
C LEU A 291 -17.93 16.46 13.01
N ALA A 292 -18.37 17.70 12.83
CA ALA A 292 -18.35 18.38 11.55
C ALA A 292 -16.94 18.44 10.92
N PRO A 293 -15.85 18.76 11.65
CA PRO A 293 -14.50 18.73 11.07
C PRO A 293 -14.10 17.34 10.58
N LEU A 294 -14.44 16.30 11.33
CA LEU A 294 -14.16 14.90 10.97
C LEU A 294 -14.98 14.45 9.75
N PHE A 295 -16.25 14.84 9.67
CA PHE A 295 -17.10 14.59 8.51
C PHE A 295 -16.57 15.28 7.27
N VAL A 296 -16.31 16.59 7.34
CA VAL A 296 -15.79 17.38 6.23
C VAL A 296 -14.47 16.79 5.74
N LEU A 297 -13.54 16.49 6.65
CA LEU A 297 -12.26 15.92 6.26
C LEU A 297 -12.38 14.51 5.66
N GLY A 298 -13.25 13.66 6.21
CA GLY A 298 -13.54 12.34 5.65
C GLY A 298 -14.16 12.42 4.24
N VAL A 299 -15.07 13.37 4.02
CA VAL A 299 -15.69 13.60 2.71
C VAL A 299 -14.68 14.19 1.71
N LEU A 300 -13.80 15.08 2.15
CA LEU A 300 -12.75 15.66 1.31
C LEU A 300 -11.76 14.60 0.80
N LEU A 301 -11.47 13.56 1.59
CA LEU A 301 -10.67 12.41 1.13
C LEU A 301 -11.34 11.65 -0.02
N CYS A 302 -12.68 11.68 -0.10
CA CYS A 302 -13.43 11.14 -1.23
C CYS A 302 -13.58 12.14 -2.40
N ALA A 303 -13.18 13.39 -2.24
CA ALA A 303 -13.31 14.42 -3.27
C ALA A 303 -12.16 14.39 -4.29
N GLU A 304 -11.05 13.72 -3.98
CA GLU A 304 -9.83 13.70 -4.81
C GLU A 304 -10.13 13.50 -6.31
N PRO A 305 -10.87 12.47 -6.75
CA PRO A 305 -11.12 12.26 -8.19
C PRO A 305 -11.98 13.32 -8.88
N MET A 306 -12.81 14.05 -8.12
CA MET A 306 -13.65 15.14 -8.65
C MET A 306 -12.84 16.42 -8.85
N VAL A 307 -11.83 16.65 -8.00
CA VAL A 307 -10.92 17.81 -8.12
C VAL A 307 -10.13 17.69 -9.41
N PHE A 308 -9.79 16.47 -9.82
CA PHE A 308 -8.87 16.14 -10.91
C PHE A 308 -9.46 16.21 -12.34
N ARG A 309 -10.59 16.87 -12.58
CA ARG A 309 -11.18 16.98 -13.93
C ARG A 309 -11.20 18.39 -14.48
N THR A 310 -10.78 18.54 -15.73
CA THR A 310 -10.80 19.80 -16.50
C THR A 310 -12.09 20.02 -17.30
N GLN A 311 -12.93 18.98 -17.49
CA GLN A 311 -14.23 19.08 -18.16
C GLN A 311 -15.31 18.24 -17.46
N GLY A 312 -16.35 18.91 -16.92
CA GLY A 312 -17.62 18.32 -16.49
C GLY A 312 -17.59 17.30 -15.34
N LEU A 313 -18.64 17.30 -14.51
CA LEU A 313 -18.84 16.28 -13.48
C LEU A 313 -19.50 15.04 -14.10
N SER A 314 -18.77 13.94 -14.28
CA SER A 314 -19.39 12.67 -14.69
C SER A 314 -20.22 12.07 -13.56
N ALA A 315 -21.37 11.49 -13.90
CA ALA A 315 -22.24 10.78 -12.97
C ALA A 315 -21.47 9.80 -12.05
N ALA A 316 -20.57 8.98 -12.61
CA ALA A 316 -19.80 7.99 -11.85
C ALA A 316 -18.96 8.58 -10.69
N TRP A 317 -18.35 9.76 -10.88
CA TRP A 317 -17.57 10.40 -9.80
C TRP A 317 -18.44 11.10 -8.77
N MET A 318 -19.60 11.62 -9.19
CA MET A 318 -20.59 12.15 -8.25
C MET A 318 -21.17 11.02 -7.39
N GLU A 319 -21.42 9.85 -7.99
CA GLU A 319 -21.84 8.65 -7.28
C GLU A 319 -20.77 8.17 -6.30
N TYR A 320 -19.49 8.12 -6.72
CA TYR A 320 -18.37 7.78 -5.85
C TYR A 320 -18.27 8.73 -4.64
N PHE A 321 -18.32 10.04 -4.89
CA PHE A 321 -18.27 11.04 -3.82
C PHE A 321 -19.49 10.96 -2.89
N GLY A 322 -20.69 10.81 -3.46
CA GLY A 322 -21.93 10.62 -2.72
C GLY A 322 -21.88 9.37 -1.84
N ALA A 323 -21.41 8.25 -2.38
CA ALA A 323 -21.21 7.02 -1.63
C ALA A 323 -20.17 7.20 -0.50
N GLY A 324 -19.06 7.88 -0.78
CA GLY A 324 -18.06 8.24 0.23
C GLY A 324 -18.64 9.07 1.38
N ALA A 325 -19.44 10.09 1.06
CA ALA A 325 -20.11 10.91 2.07
C ALA A 325 -21.14 10.14 2.88
N VAL A 326 -21.90 9.24 2.24
CA VAL A 326 -22.83 8.34 2.93
C VAL A 326 -22.08 7.39 3.87
N ILE A 327 -20.95 6.81 3.43
CA ILE A 327 -20.13 5.92 4.25
C ILE A 327 -19.57 6.66 5.47
N VAL A 328 -18.95 7.83 5.28
CA VAL A 328 -18.42 8.66 6.37
C VAL A 328 -19.56 9.05 7.33
N GLY A 329 -20.70 9.49 6.80
CA GLY A 329 -21.89 9.80 7.58
C GLY A 329 -22.38 8.60 8.40
N ALA A 330 -22.47 7.41 7.80
CA ALA A 330 -22.89 6.18 8.47
C ALA A 330 -21.92 5.77 9.58
N ILE A 331 -20.61 5.91 9.38
CA ILE A 331 -19.58 5.66 10.40
C ILE A 331 -19.78 6.60 11.60
N LEU A 332 -20.00 7.90 11.35
CA LEU A 332 -20.19 8.88 12.42
C LEU A 332 -21.53 8.73 13.15
N LEU A 333 -22.59 8.33 12.44
CA LEU A 333 -23.87 7.97 13.06
C LEU A 333 -23.73 6.71 13.93
N GLY A 334 -23.00 5.71 13.45
CA GLY A 334 -22.70 4.46 14.15
C GLY A 334 -21.55 4.53 15.16
N ARG A 335 -20.96 5.71 15.39
CA ARG A 335 -19.69 5.89 16.14
C ARG A 335 -19.63 5.20 17.49
N ARG A 336 -20.73 5.14 18.26
CA ARG A 336 -20.75 4.47 19.58
C ARG A 336 -20.37 3.00 19.48
N ARG A 337 -20.94 2.29 18.50
CA ARG A 337 -20.66 0.87 18.27
C ARG A 337 -19.26 0.68 17.68
N VAL A 338 -18.89 1.53 16.73
CA VAL A 338 -17.57 1.49 16.10
C VAL A 338 -16.47 1.73 17.14
N ALA A 339 -16.62 2.74 17.99
CA ALA A 339 -15.68 3.06 19.06
C ALA A 339 -15.49 1.91 20.08
N ALA A 340 -16.56 1.18 20.38
CA ALA A 340 -16.54 0.02 21.27
C ALA A 340 -15.77 -1.17 20.66
N ALA A 341 -15.85 -1.36 19.34
CA ALA A 341 -15.13 -2.42 18.64
C ALA A 341 -13.66 -2.09 18.33
N LEU A 342 -13.30 -0.80 18.30
CA LEU A 342 -11.93 -0.35 18.04
C LEU A 342 -11.00 -0.61 19.22
N PRO A 343 -9.69 -0.84 18.99
CA PRO A 343 -8.71 -1.02 20.05
C PRO A 343 -8.48 0.27 20.86
N PRO A 344 -7.84 0.20 22.04
CA PRO A 344 -7.51 1.38 22.85
C PRO A 344 -6.81 2.49 22.05
N LEU A 345 -7.03 3.76 22.42
CA LEU A 345 -6.44 4.92 21.73
C LEU A 345 -4.91 4.85 21.66
N ALA A 346 -4.27 4.31 22.70
CA ALA A 346 -2.81 4.09 22.72
C ALA A 346 -2.34 3.16 21.58
N VAL A 347 -3.13 2.13 21.24
CA VAL A 347 -2.86 1.22 20.12
C VAL A 347 -2.88 1.94 18.79
N LEU A 348 -3.93 2.72 18.56
CA LEU A 348 -4.09 3.48 17.34
C LEU A 348 -2.92 4.47 17.15
N ASP A 349 -2.56 5.16 18.22
CA ASP A 349 -1.48 6.14 18.25
C ASP A 349 -0.08 5.52 17.99
N ASP A 350 0.20 4.31 18.49
CA ASP A 350 1.45 3.59 18.20
C ASP A 350 1.50 3.02 16.79
N ILE A 351 0.38 2.48 16.28
CA ILE A 351 0.30 2.02 14.88
C ILE A 351 0.58 3.19 13.94
N MET A 352 -0.03 4.36 14.18
CA MET A 352 0.23 5.57 13.40
C MET A 352 1.70 5.97 13.45
N TYR A 353 2.30 6.02 14.64
CA TYR A 353 3.70 6.37 14.81
C TYR A 353 4.63 5.43 14.04
N ARG A 354 4.42 4.12 14.15
CA ARG A 354 5.26 3.12 13.46
C ARG A 354 5.07 3.16 11.95
N ALA A 355 3.83 3.31 11.48
CA ALA A 355 3.54 3.44 10.06
C ALA A 355 4.23 4.69 9.47
N ILE A 356 4.11 5.84 10.13
CA ILE A 356 4.76 7.09 9.68
C ILE A 356 6.29 6.97 9.75
N THR A 357 6.84 6.32 10.76
CA THR A 357 8.30 6.12 10.89
C THR A 357 8.85 5.29 9.73
N VAL A 358 8.19 4.16 9.41
CA VAL A 358 8.57 3.32 8.25
C VAL A 358 8.40 4.11 6.96
N GLY A 359 7.27 4.80 6.81
CA GLY A 359 7.00 5.62 5.63
C GLY A 359 8.06 6.69 5.40
N PHE A 360 8.47 7.41 6.44
CA PHE A 360 9.51 8.43 6.35
C PHE A 360 10.86 7.86 5.94
N ALA A 361 11.25 6.70 6.50
CA ALA A 361 12.51 6.05 6.16
C ALA A 361 12.56 5.68 4.67
N PHE A 362 11.53 5.01 4.16
CA PHE A 362 11.47 4.62 2.74
C PHE A 362 11.27 5.80 1.80
N PHE A 363 10.48 6.80 2.21
CA PHE A 363 10.30 8.01 1.42
C PHE A 363 11.60 8.82 1.34
N THR A 364 12.40 8.86 2.41
CA THR A 364 13.75 9.47 2.39
C THR A 364 14.67 8.74 1.41
N VAL A 365 14.71 7.41 1.45
CA VAL A 365 15.47 6.61 0.48
C VAL A 365 14.99 6.92 -0.93
N ALA A 366 13.68 6.98 -1.15
CA ALA A 366 13.13 7.28 -2.46
C ALA A 366 13.50 8.71 -2.92
N THR A 367 13.40 9.73 -2.08
CA THR A 367 13.83 11.10 -2.42
C THR A 367 15.31 11.15 -2.83
N ILE A 368 16.19 10.45 -2.10
CA ILE A 368 17.62 10.37 -2.44
C ILE A 368 17.81 9.66 -3.78
N LEU A 369 17.19 8.49 -3.98
CA LEU A 369 17.28 7.74 -5.24
C LEU A 369 16.72 8.56 -6.43
N GLY A 370 15.68 9.35 -6.20
CA GLY A 370 15.09 10.25 -7.20
C GLY A 370 16.07 11.35 -7.61
N ALA A 371 16.74 11.98 -6.64
CA ALA A 371 17.75 13.00 -6.91
C ALA A 371 18.97 12.44 -7.66
N LEU A 372 19.42 11.22 -7.32
CA LEU A 372 20.52 10.54 -8.03
C LEU A 372 20.13 10.24 -9.49
N TRP A 373 18.91 9.78 -9.72
CA TRP A 373 18.37 9.57 -11.06
C TRP A 373 18.24 10.88 -11.84
N ALA A 374 17.77 11.96 -11.22
CA ALA A 374 17.65 13.26 -11.86
C ALA A 374 19.01 13.78 -12.34
N ALA A 375 20.08 13.56 -11.57
CA ALA A 375 21.44 13.92 -11.98
C ALA A 375 21.91 13.14 -13.21
N ASP A 376 21.59 11.84 -13.29
CA ASP A 376 21.91 10.99 -14.43
C ASP A 376 21.10 11.37 -15.68
N ALA A 377 19.81 11.68 -15.51
CA ALA A 377 18.90 12.00 -16.61
C ALA A 377 19.05 13.43 -17.15
N TRP A 378 19.25 14.41 -16.26
CA TRP A 378 19.17 15.84 -16.57
C TRP A 378 20.42 16.65 -16.20
N GLY A 379 21.47 16.00 -15.67
CA GLY A 379 22.72 16.66 -15.29
C GLY A 379 22.66 17.46 -13.99
N ALA A 380 21.54 17.43 -13.25
CA ALA A 380 21.38 18.11 -11.96
C ALA A 380 20.56 17.27 -10.98
N TYR A 381 20.94 17.26 -9.70
CA TYR A 381 20.25 16.50 -8.66
C TYR A 381 18.85 17.01 -8.31
N TRP A 382 18.57 18.28 -8.61
CA TRP A 382 17.32 18.95 -8.27
C TRP A 382 17.14 20.18 -9.14
N GLN A 383 15.94 20.37 -9.69
CA GLN A 383 15.58 21.47 -10.57
C GLN A 383 14.36 22.28 -10.09
N TRP A 384 13.84 21.99 -8.89
CA TRP A 384 12.66 22.65 -8.32
C TRP A 384 11.42 22.49 -9.20
N ASP A 385 11.36 21.37 -9.92
CA ASP A 385 10.20 21.06 -10.71
C ASP A 385 8.99 20.78 -9.78
N PRO A 386 7.75 20.83 -10.28
CA PRO A 386 6.59 20.61 -9.42
C PRO A 386 6.63 19.26 -8.68
N LYS A 387 7.11 18.18 -9.29
CA LYS A 387 7.16 16.86 -8.61
C LYS A 387 8.18 16.81 -7.51
N GLU A 388 9.38 17.30 -7.77
CA GLU A 388 10.46 17.44 -6.80
C GLU A 388 9.99 18.31 -5.62
N THR A 389 9.40 19.47 -5.92
CA THR A 389 8.89 20.38 -4.89
C THR A 389 7.82 19.70 -4.01
N TRP A 390 6.87 18.99 -4.61
CA TRP A 390 5.85 18.28 -3.85
C TRP A 390 6.37 17.04 -3.13
N ALA A 391 7.38 16.35 -3.67
CA ALA A 391 8.09 15.31 -2.93
C ALA A 391 8.77 15.89 -1.68
N LEU A 392 9.39 17.07 -1.77
CA LEU A 392 9.95 17.76 -0.61
C LEU A 392 8.86 18.17 0.39
N ILE A 393 7.70 18.66 -0.06
CA ILE A 393 6.57 18.98 0.82
C ILE A 393 6.08 17.73 1.59
N VAL A 394 5.94 16.59 0.91
CA VAL A 394 5.55 15.33 1.55
C VAL A 394 6.63 14.89 2.55
N TRP A 395 7.90 14.98 2.18
CA TRP A 395 9.03 14.65 3.06
C TRP A 395 9.04 15.53 4.32
N LEU A 396 8.83 16.84 4.18
CA LEU A 396 8.74 17.78 5.28
C LEU A 396 7.50 17.51 6.15
N ASN A 397 6.37 17.11 5.56
CA ASN A 397 5.18 16.74 6.31
C ASN A 397 5.43 15.53 7.22
N TYR A 398 6.09 14.50 6.70
CA TYR A 398 6.56 13.37 7.51
C TYR A 398 7.52 13.79 8.62
N ALA A 399 8.56 14.54 8.26
CA ALA A 399 9.59 14.98 9.19
C ALA A 399 8.99 15.84 10.31
N ALA A 400 8.09 16.78 9.98
CA ALA A 400 7.42 17.64 10.93
C ALA A 400 6.51 16.86 11.87
N TRP A 401 5.74 15.89 11.36
CA TRP A 401 4.89 15.03 12.21
C TRP A 401 5.75 14.25 13.22
N LEU A 402 6.83 13.61 12.76
CA LEU A 402 7.75 12.86 13.63
C LEU A 402 8.52 13.75 14.59
N HIS A 403 8.95 14.93 14.15
CA HIS A 403 9.64 15.90 14.99
C HIS A 403 8.74 16.39 16.13
N MET A 404 7.50 16.74 15.82
CA MET A 404 6.52 17.15 16.83
C MET A 404 6.19 16.02 17.80
N ARG A 405 6.15 14.78 17.31
CA ARG A 405 5.96 13.58 18.13
C ARG A 405 7.13 13.33 19.10
N LEU A 406 8.37 13.46 18.63
CA LEU A 406 9.57 13.13 19.41
C LEU A 406 10.01 14.26 20.35
N ILE A 407 9.90 15.51 19.90
CA ILE A 407 10.40 16.68 20.65
C ILE A 407 9.34 17.25 21.59
N LYS A 408 8.11 17.44 21.08
CA LYS A 408 7.02 18.05 21.87
C LYS A 408 6.07 17.01 22.47
N GLY A 409 6.29 15.73 22.21
CA GLY A 409 5.42 14.66 22.69
C GLY A 409 4.01 14.74 22.12
N LEU A 410 3.81 15.30 20.92
CA LEU A 410 2.49 15.44 20.30
C LEU A 410 1.83 14.07 20.11
N ARG A 411 0.67 13.85 20.74
CA ARG A 411 -0.13 12.62 20.64
C ARG A 411 -1.62 12.94 20.48
N GLY A 412 -2.39 11.91 20.14
CA GLY A 412 -3.85 11.95 20.17
C GLY A 412 -4.48 12.74 19.03
N ALA A 413 -5.58 13.46 19.32
CA ALA A 413 -6.47 14.06 18.31
C ALA A 413 -5.73 14.90 17.26
N MET A 414 -4.80 15.76 17.70
CA MET A 414 -4.06 16.62 16.78
C MET A 414 -3.22 15.78 15.81
N ALA A 415 -2.48 14.79 16.32
CA ALA A 415 -1.66 13.91 15.48
C ALA A 415 -2.51 13.11 14.47
N ALA A 416 -3.74 12.74 14.85
CA ALA A 416 -4.71 12.06 13.99
C ALA A 416 -5.28 12.99 12.89
N TYR A 417 -5.66 14.22 13.23
CA TYR A 417 -6.07 15.21 12.22
C TYR A 417 -4.92 15.55 11.27
N TRP A 418 -3.68 15.67 11.77
CA TRP A 418 -2.51 15.88 10.93
C TRP A 418 -2.34 14.70 9.96
N ALA A 419 -2.43 13.46 10.41
CA ALA A 419 -2.33 12.30 9.51
C ALA A 419 -3.38 12.34 8.38
N LEU A 420 -4.62 12.77 8.67
CA LEU A 420 -5.66 12.93 7.64
C LEU A 420 -5.35 14.06 6.65
N VAL A 421 -4.93 15.23 7.13
CA VAL A 421 -4.51 16.35 6.26
C VAL A 421 -3.28 15.97 5.44
N GLY A 422 -2.35 15.24 6.04
CA GLY A 422 -1.17 14.73 5.37
C GLY A 422 -1.51 13.76 4.24
N LEU A 423 -2.62 13.02 4.34
CA LEU A 423 -3.07 12.14 3.27
C LEU A 423 -3.53 12.95 2.07
N LEU A 424 -4.24 14.06 2.29
CA LEU A 424 -4.59 15.01 1.22
C LEU A 424 -3.34 15.62 0.56
N ILE A 425 -2.33 16.01 1.35
CA ILE A 425 -1.05 16.52 0.85
C ILE A 425 -0.35 15.46 -0.02
N THR A 426 -0.33 14.22 0.47
CA THR A 426 0.31 13.09 -0.20
C THR A 426 -0.44 12.69 -1.48
N GLY A 427 -1.78 12.66 -1.43
CA GLY A 427 -2.65 12.41 -2.57
C GLY A 427 -2.48 13.46 -3.66
N PHE A 428 -2.38 14.74 -3.27
CA PHE A 428 -2.08 15.81 -4.23
C PHE A 428 -0.69 15.65 -4.86
N ALA A 429 0.35 15.33 -4.08
CA ALA A 429 1.68 15.08 -4.62
C ALA A 429 1.71 13.94 -5.64
N PHE A 430 0.96 12.86 -5.37
CA PHE A 430 0.89 11.69 -6.22
C PHE A 430 0.06 11.91 -7.50
N LEU A 431 -1.17 12.41 -7.36
CA LEU A 431 -2.12 12.57 -8.47
C LEU A 431 -2.15 13.99 -9.01
N GLY A 432 -2.34 14.98 -8.13
CA GLY A 432 -2.57 16.38 -8.49
C GLY A 432 -1.41 17.01 -9.26
N VAL A 433 -0.17 16.74 -8.88
CA VAL A 433 1.00 17.37 -9.53
C VAL A 433 1.11 17.00 -11.00
N ASN A 434 0.88 15.74 -11.35
CA ASN A 434 0.91 15.27 -12.73
C ASN A 434 -0.12 15.96 -13.63
N MET A 435 -1.21 16.46 -13.03
CA MET A 435 -2.40 16.90 -13.75
C MET A 435 -2.55 18.41 -13.80
N PHE A 436 -2.18 19.12 -12.74
CA PHE A 436 -2.35 20.58 -12.65
C PHE A 436 -1.08 21.37 -12.93
N LEU A 437 0.08 20.74 -12.78
CA LEU A 437 1.36 21.42 -12.85
C LEU A 437 2.17 20.83 -14.01
N SER A 438 2.53 21.67 -14.98
CA SER A 438 3.44 21.28 -16.05
C SER A 438 4.87 21.18 -15.52
N GLY A 439 5.60 20.13 -15.90
CA GLY A 439 6.97 19.90 -15.45
C GLY A 439 7.66 18.79 -16.24
N LEU A 440 8.98 18.64 -16.05
CA LEU A 440 9.83 17.67 -16.74
C LEU A 440 9.41 16.21 -16.48
N HIS A 441 8.63 15.97 -15.42
CA HIS A 441 8.09 14.67 -15.06
C HIS A 441 6.64 14.42 -15.53
N SER A 442 6.04 15.23 -16.41
CA SER A 442 4.66 14.98 -16.89
C SER A 442 4.63 13.76 -17.82
N TYR A 443 4.59 12.56 -17.26
CA TYR A 443 4.57 11.28 -17.99
C TYR A 443 3.17 10.63 -18.05
N GLY A 444 2.17 11.28 -17.45
CA GLY A 444 0.78 10.84 -17.50
C GLY A 444 -0.13 12.05 -17.67
N GLN A 445 -0.54 12.32 -18.90
CA GLN A 445 -1.74 13.12 -19.13
C GLN A 445 -2.94 12.18 -18.92
N LEU A 446 -3.80 12.53 -17.97
CA LEU A 446 -4.85 11.63 -17.51
C LEU A 446 -6.03 11.55 -18.47
#